data_AF-A0A2E1E9E4-F1
#
_entry.id   AF-A0A2E1E9E4-F1
#
_cell.length_a   1.000
_cell.length_b   1.000
_cell.length_c   1.000
_cell.angle_alpha   90.00
_cell.angle_beta   90.00
_cell.angle_gamma   90.00
#
_symmetry.space_group_name_H-M   'P 1'
#
loop_
_entity.id
_entity.type
_entity.pdbx_description
1 polymer ?
#
loop_
_entity_poly.entity_id
_entity_poly.type
_entity_poly.pdbx_seq_one_letter_code
_entity_poly.pdbx_strand_id
1 'polypeptide(L)'
;MRTFLIIFTFIFSFFLNAQKTIEAKELTRKEIRLLKKQKAFEKQKAKYEKRGLNPWGINEYATNIVTAIIEHLGVAKIDLQKGTVILRESLSFKSGKVYPLWVVDGQIFNNPPETLPYQNIRNVRVYKSLAETNKWGQMGRAGVIEIITINN
;
A
#
# COMPACT_ATOMS: atom_id res chain seq x y z
N MET A 1 32.81 42.81 -3.00
CA MET A 1 32.53 41.72 -2.02
C MET A 1 31.35 40.83 -2.41
N ARG A 2 30.23 41.37 -2.96
CA ARG A 2 29.06 40.57 -3.39
C ARG A 2 29.34 39.54 -4.51
N THR A 3 30.24 39.84 -5.45
CA THR A 3 30.56 38.95 -6.59
C THR A 3 31.37 37.71 -6.18
N PHE A 4 32.28 37.83 -5.22
CA PHE A 4 33.05 36.68 -4.70
C PHE A 4 32.20 35.66 -3.95
N LEU A 5 31.16 36.11 -3.23
CA LEU A 5 30.22 35.25 -2.51
C LEU A 5 29.42 34.34 -3.46
N ILE A 6 29.01 34.86 -4.62
CA ILE A 6 28.23 34.09 -5.62
C ILE A 6 29.09 32.97 -6.21
N ILE A 7 30.35 33.27 -6.54
CA ILE A 7 31.29 32.28 -7.10
C ILE A 7 31.55 31.15 -6.09
N PHE A 8 31.70 31.49 -4.80
CA PHE A 8 31.90 30.51 -3.73
C PHE A 8 30.69 29.57 -3.57
N THR A 9 29.45 30.09 -3.62
CA THR A 9 28.24 29.25 -3.57
C THR A 9 28.13 28.29 -4.75
N PHE A 10 28.59 28.69 -5.93
CA PHE A 10 28.59 27.86 -7.14
C PHE A 10 29.62 26.73 -7.05
N ILE A 11 30.85 27.04 -6.62
CA ILE A 11 31.91 26.02 -6.44
C ILE A 11 31.50 25.01 -5.35
N PHE A 12 30.95 25.47 -4.23
CA PHE A 12 30.52 24.60 -3.15
C PHE A 12 29.39 23.63 -3.57
N SER A 13 28.45 24.10 -4.40
CA SER A 13 27.39 23.23 -4.93
C SER A 13 27.90 22.20 -5.94
N PHE A 14 28.97 22.50 -6.72
CA PHE A 14 29.64 21.49 -7.54
C PHE A 14 30.34 20.41 -6.71
N PHE A 15 31.06 20.78 -5.66
CA PHE A 15 31.75 19.82 -4.78
C PHE A 15 30.76 18.85 -4.10
N LEU A 16 29.62 19.35 -3.62
CA LEU A 16 28.56 18.52 -3.02
C LEU A 16 27.97 17.50 -4.01
N ASN A 17 27.77 17.90 -5.27
CA ASN A 17 27.25 17.01 -6.31
C ASN A 17 28.26 15.91 -6.69
N ALA A 18 29.54 16.25 -6.80
CA ALA A 18 30.60 15.29 -7.07
C ALA A 18 30.71 14.23 -5.95
N GLN A 19 30.68 14.66 -4.69
CA GLN A 19 30.75 13.73 -3.55
C GLN A 19 29.57 12.76 -3.51
N LYS A 20 28.34 13.23 -3.78
CA LYS A 20 27.15 12.36 -3.93
C LYS A 20 27.31 11.30 -5.04
N THR A 21 27.95 11.64 -6.15
CA THR A 21 28.17 10.69 -7.26
C THR A 21 29.25 9.65 -6.96
N ILE A 22 30.29 10.02 -6.21
CA ILE A 22 31.37 9.12 -5.80
C ILE A 22 30.85 8.12 -4.76
N GLU A 23 30.15 8.59 -3.73
CA GLU A 23 29.48 7.75 -2.73
C GLU A 23 28.52 6.74 -3.39
N ALA A 24 27.76 7.16 -4.41
CA ALA A 24 26.88 6.27 -5.16
C ALA A 24 27.61 5.18 -5.97
N LYS A 25 28.88 5.40 -6.34
CA LYS A 25 29.71 4.49 -7.15
C LYS A 25 30.46 3.46 -6.28
N GLU A 26 30.67 3.77 -5.01
CA GLU A 26 31.36 2.91 -4.03
C GLU A 26 30.42 1.97 -3.28
N LEU A 27 29.11 2.21 -3.32
CA LEU A 27 28.10 1.34 -2.71
C LEU A 27 28.07 -0.05 -3.36
N THR A 28 27.91 -1.07 -2.53
CA THR A 28 27.71 -2.44 -2.98
C THR A 28 26.36 -2.60 -3.69
N ARG A 29 26.24 -3.63 -4.55
CA ARG A 29 24.97 -3.94 -5.26
C ARG A 29 23.77 -4.09 -4.31
N LYS A 30 24.00 -4.61 -3.09
CA LYS A 30 22.95 -4.79 -2.07
C LYS A 30 22.47 -3.43 -1.54
N GLU A 31 23.39 -2.52 -1.22
CA GLU A 31 23.07 -1.18 -0.73
C GLU A 31 22.37 -0.35 -1.80
N ILE A 32 22.83 -0.40 -3.06
CA ILE A 32 22.14 0.25 -4.19
C ILE A 32 20.69 -0.23 -4.29
N ARG A 33 20.44 -1.53 -4.11
CA ARG A 33 19.08 -2.10 -4.13
C ARG A 33 18.24 -1.59 -2.97
N LEU A 34 18.80 -1.50 -1.76
CA LEU A 34 18.12 -0.95 -0.58
C LEU A 34 17.76 0.52 -0.77
N LEU A 35 18.72 1.32 -1.25
CA LEU A 35 18.53 2.75 -1.51
C LEU A 35 17.48 2.99 -2.61
N LYS A 36 17.47 2.17 -3.67
CA LYS A 36 16.39 2.21 -4.68
C LYS A 36 15.02 1.89 -4.09
N LYS A 37 14.93 0.88 -3.21
CA LYS A 37 13.67 0.55 -2.50
C LYS A 37 13.22 1.69 -1.60
N GLN A 38 14.13 2.30 -0.83
CA GLN A 38 13.84 3.45 0.03
C GLN A 38 13.32 4.63 -0.80
N LYS A 39 14.01 5.02 -1.87
CA LYS A 39 13.56 6.09 -2.77
C LYS A 39 12.19 5.82 -3.40
N ALA A 40 11.95 4.56 -3.81
CA ALA A 40 10.65 4.16 -4.35
C ALA A 40 9.54 4.29 -3.30
N PHE A 41 9.81 3.88 -2.06
CA PHE A 41 8.91 4.02 -0.93
C PHE A 41 8.65 5.49 -0.57
N GLU A 42 9.67 6.33 -0.50
CA GLU A 42 9.52 7.78 -0.26
C GLU A 42 8.66 8.44 -1.33
N LYS A 43 8.88 8.10 -2.61
CA LYS A 43 8.05 8.60 -3.72
C LYS A 43 6.59 8.16 -3.58
N GLN A 44 6.36 6.92 -3.17
CA GLN A 44 5.02 6.39 -2.93
C GLN A 44 4.36 7.10 -1.74
N LYS A 45 5.06 7.22 -0.61
CA LYS A 45 4.61 7.94 0.58
C LYS A 45 4.21 9.38 0.23
N ALA A 46 5.05 10.11 -0.49
CA ALA A 46 4.74 11.48 -0.93
C ALA A 46 3.50 11.54 -1.83
N LYS A 47 3.23 10.51 -2.64
CA LYS A 47 2.00 10.41 -3.46
C LYS A 47 0.75 10.23 -2.58
N TYR A 48 0.85 9.40 -1.54
CA TYR A 48 -0.25 9.15 -0.60
C TYR A 48 -0.52 10.35 0.30
N GLU A 49 0.51 11.00 0.81
CA GLU A 49 0.38 12.21 1.64
C GLU A 49 -0.37 13.33 0.90
N LYS A 50 -0.08 13.52 -0.41
CA LYS A 50 -0.83 14.48 -1.25
C LYS A 50 -2.33 14.19 -1.35
N ARG A 51 -2.76 12.97 -1.05
CA ARG A 51 -4.17 12.54 -1.04
C ARG A 51 -4.76 12.49 0.37
N GLY A 52 -4.02 12.89 1.40
CA GLY A 52 -4.43 12.77 2.80
C GLY A 52 -4.42 11.34 3.34
N LEU A 53 -3.67 10.44 2.69
CA LEU A 53 -3.49 9.06 3.12
C LEU A 53 -2.18 8.91 3.91
N ASN A 54 -2.10 7.87 4.72
CA ASN A 54 -0.87 7.53 5.43
C ASN A 54 0.18 6.89 4.49
N PRO A 55 1.41 6.61 4.98
CA PRO A 55 2.48 6.04 4.14
C PRO A 55 2.14 4.70 3.47
N TRP A 56 1.11 4.00 3.98
CA TRP A 56 0.63 2.72 3.46
C TRP A 56 -0.61 2.86 2.58
N GLY A 57 -1.02 4.09 2.24
CA GLY A 57 -2.19 4.35 1.39
C GLY A 57 -3.52 4.14 2.09
N ILE A 58 -3.57 4.29 3.41
CA ILE A 58 -4.77 4.08 4.23
C ILE A 58 -5.31 5.45 4.67
N ASN A 59 -6.64 5.61 4.62
CA ASN A 59 -7.33 6.74 5.22
C ASN A 59 -7.67 6.42 6.69
N GLU A 60 -6.94 7.05 7.62
CA GLU A 60 -7.07 6.81 9.06
C GLU A 60 -8.36 7.37 9.68
N TYR A 61 -9.02 8.31 8.99
CA TYR A 61 -10.24 8.98 9.44
C TYR A 61 -11.49 8.47 8.72
N ALA A 62 -11.38 7.35 8.00
CA ALA A 62 -12.50 6.77 7.28
C ALA A 62 -13.60 6.26 8.24
N THR A 63 -14.85 6.31 7.80
CA THR A 63 -15.98 5.79 8.58
C THR A 63 -15.97 4.26 8.65
N ASN A 64 -15.56 3.60 7.58
CA ASN A 64 -15.53 2.15 7.48
C ASN A 64 -14.22 1.67 6.81
N ILE A 65 -13.88 0.40 7.01
CA ILE A 65 -12.63 -0.16 6.54
C ILE A 65 -12.53 -0.18 5.01
N VAL A 66 -13.64 -0.39 4.30
CA VAL A 66 -13.65 -0.38 2.83
C VAL A 66 -13.24 1.00 2.32
N THR A 67 -13.76 2.07 2.93
CA THR A 67 -13.36 3.46 2.66
C THR A 67 -11.91 3.72 3.06
N ALA A 68 -11.45 3.14 4.17
CA ALA A 68 -10.07 3.27 4.64
C ALA A 68 -9.06 2.74 3.61
N ILE A 69 -9.39 1.64 2.91
CA ILE A 69 -8.47 0.92 2.02
C ILE A 69 -8.75 1.11 0.53
N ILE A 70 -9.59 2.07 0.12
CA ILE A 70 -10.02 2.27 -1.29
C ILE A 70 -8.85 2.27 -2.28
N GLU A 71 -7.72 2.88 -1.92
CA GLU A 71 -6.53 2.97 -2.77
C GLU A 71 -6.02 1.58 -3.22
N HIS A 72 -6.22 0.54 -2.39
CA HIS A 72 -5.77 -0.82 -2.66
C HIS A 72 -6.78 -1.67 -3.42
N LEU A 73 -8.07 -1.28 -3.43
CA LEU A 73 -9.15 -2.07 -4.02
C LEU A 73 -9.12 -2.03 -5.56
N GLY A 74 -8.53 -0.99 -6.16
CA GLY A 74 -8.49 -0.79 -7.60
C GLY A 74 -9.90 -0.72 -8.21
N VAL A 75 -10.15 -1.43 -9.33
CA VAL A 75 -11.44 -1.43 -10.04
C VAL A 75 -12.50 -2.34 -9.39
N ALA A 76 -12.67 -2.29 -8.07
CA ALA A 76 -13.71 -3.06 -7.36
C ALA A 76 -15.06 -2.31 -7.35
N LYS A 77 -16.18 -3.03 -7.25
CA LYS A 77 -17.49 -2.40 -7.01
C LYS A 77 -17.62 -2.14 -5.51
N ILE A 78 -17.85 -0.89 -5.12
CA ILE A 78 -17.86 -0.46 -3.71
C ILE A 78 -19.20 0.20 -3.39
N ASP A 79 -19.81 -0.20 -2.28
CA ASP A 79 -20.94 0.49 -1.68
C ASP A 79 -20.43 1.23 -0.43
N LEU A 80 -20.26 2.55 -0.55
CA LEU A 80 -19.71 3.41 0.49
C LEU A 80 -20.64 3.53 1.70
N GLN A 81 -21.95 3.48 1.49
CA GLN A 81 -22.93 3.63 2.58
C GLN A 81 -22.97 2.38 3.44
N LYS A 82 -22.94 1.20 2.81
CA LYS A 82 -22.94 -0.09 3.52
C LYS A 82 -21.55 -0.54 3.96
N GLY A 83 -20.48 0.11 3.47
CA GLY A 83 -19.10 -0.33 3.73
C GLY A 83 -18.83 -1.72 3.15
N THR A 84 -19.40 -2.04 2.00
CA THR A 84 -19.21 -3.35 1.33
C THR A 84 -18.44 -3.20 0.03
N VAL A 85 -17.76 -4.28 -0.36
CA VAL A 85 -16.97 -4.34 -1.58
C VAL A 85 -17.21 -5.68 -2.28
N ILE A 86 -17.26 -5.64 -3.60
CA ILE A 86 -17.35 -6.81 -4.47
C ILE A 86 -16.14 -6.77 -5.39
N LEU A 87 -15.25 -7.75 -5.22
CA LEU A 87 -14.08 -7.93 -6.09
C LEU A 87 -14.44 -8.73 -7.33
N ARG A 88 -15.25 -9.77 -7.15
CA ARG A 88 -15.79 -10.63 -8.20
C ARG A 88 -17.05 -11.33 -7.68
N GLU A 89 -18.05 -11.46 -8.53
CA GLU A 89 -19.21 -12.31 -8.26
C GLU A 89 -18.89 -13.76 -8.66
N SER A 90 -18.98 -14.69 -7.71
CA SER A 90 -18.92 -16.13 -7.98
C SER A 90 -20.34 -16.66 -8.09
N LEU A 91 -20.81 -16.86 -9.32
CA LEU A 91 -22.12 -17.45 -9.59
C LEU A 91 -22.04 -18.97 -9.49
N SER A 92 -22.84 -19.56 -8.60
CA SER A 92 -22.98 -21.01 -8.45
C SER A 92 -24.33 -21.33 -7.85
N PHE A 93 -25.00 -22.36 -8.38
CA PHE A 93 -26.33 -22.79 -7.93
C PHE A 93 -26.42 -23.18 -6.45
N LYS A 94 -25.32 -23.63 -5.83
CA LYS A 94 -25.28 -24.05 -4.42
C LYS A 94 -24.31 -23.27 -3.54
N SER A 95 -23.29 -22.65 -4.13
CA SER A 95 -22.14 -22.08 -3.40
C SER A 95 -21.77 -20.68 -3.89
N GLY A 96 -22.74 -19.95 -4.42
CA GLY A 96 -22.53 -18.60 -4.90
C GLY A 96 -22.01 -17.69 -3.77
N LYS A 97 -21.03 -16.85 -4.10
CA LYS A 97 -20.49 -15.85 -3.17
C LYS A 97 -20.31 -14.53 -3.90
N VAL A 98 -20.76 -13.45 -3.27
CA VAL A 98 -20.71 -12.09 -3.81
C VAL A 98 -19.63 -11.28 -3.10
N TYR A 99 -19.53 -11.41 -1.77
CA TYR A 99 -18.57 -10.65 -0.97
C TYR A 99 -17.25 -11.42 -0.79
N PRO A 100 -16.11 -10.72 -0.81
CA PRO A 100 -14.80 -11.34 -0.63
C PRO A 100 -14.61 -11.83 0.81
N LEU A 101 -13.69 -12.77 0.97
CA LEU A 101 -13.20 -13.16 2.29
C LEU A 101 -12.29 -12.09 2.84
N TRP A 102 -12.41 -11.79 4.13
CA TRP A 102 -11.50 -10.88 4.83
C TRP A 102 -10.52 -11.70 5.64
N VAL A 103 -9.24 -11.33 5.60
CA VAL A 103 -8.18 -11.97 6.37
C VAL A 103 -7.40 -10.88 7.08
N VAL A 104 -7.36 -10.89 8.40
CA VAL A 104 -6.57 -9.93 9.19
C VAL A 104 -5.57 -10.73 10.02
N ASP A 105 -4.28 -10.52 9.78
CA ASP A 105 -3.19 -11.20 10.50
C ASP A 105 -3.40 -12.74 10.54
N GLY A 106 -3.86 -13.29 9.40
CA GLY A 106 -4.15 -14.72 9.23
C GLY A 106 -5.54 -15.18 9.74
N GLN A 107 -6.26 -14.37 10.51
CA GLN A 107 -7.62 -14.69 10.98
C GLN A 107 -8.66 -14.39 9.89
N ILE A 108 -9.63 -15.28 9.74
CA ILE A 108 -10.61 -15.24 8.65
C ILE A 108 -11.93 -14.62 9.13
N PHE A 109 -12.47 -13.69 8.35
CA PHE A 109 -13.75 -13.03 8.58
C PHE A 109 -14.61 -13.09 7.30
N ASN A 110 -15.91 -13.32 7.47
CA ASN A 110 -16.86 -13.33 6.35
C ASN A 110 -17.37 -11.93 5.99
N ASN A 111 -17.18 -10.96 6.89
CA ASN A 111 -17.60 -9.58 6.74
C ASN A 111 -16.38 -8.66 6.96
N PRO A 112 -16.46 -7.39 6.50
CA PRO A 112 -15.43 -6.41 6.81
C PRO A 112 -15.23 -6.30 8.33
N PRO A 113 -13.98 -6.30 8.84
CA PRO A 113 -13.73 -6.23 10.28
C PRO A 113 -14.09 -4.84 10.81
N GLU A 114 -14.91 -4.79 11.86
CA GLU A 114 -15.47 -3.54 12.41
C GLU A 114 -14.52 -2.83 13.39
N THR A 115 -13.70 -3.57 14.14
CA THR A 115 -12.91 -3.05 15.27
C THR A 115 -11.42 -2.86 14.95
N LEU A 116 -11.05 -2.82 13.66
CA LEU A 116 -9.64 -2.71 13.26
C LEU A 116 -9.13 -1.26 13.32
N PRO A 117 -8.14 -0.92 14.16
CA PRO A 117 -7.53 0.42 14.15
C PRO A 117 -6.76 0.65 12.85
N TYR A 118 -7.21 1.62 12.04
CA TYR A 118 -6.66 1.88 10.70
C TYR A 118 -5.19 2.34 10.74
N GLN A 119 -4.76 2.98 11.83
CA GLN A 119 -3.37 3.40 12.05
C GLN A 119 -2.40 2.22 12.16
N ASN A 120 -2.91 1.03 12.47
CA ASN A 120 -2.10 -0.18 12.61
C ASN A 120 -1.93 -0.93 11.30
N ILE A 121 -2.68 -0.61 10.26
CA ILE A 121 -2.58 -1.26 8.95
C ILE A 121 -1.23 -0.92 8.30
N ARG A 122 -0.49 -1.95 7.89
CA ARG A 122 0.82 -1.83 7.22
C ARG A 122 0.78 -2.32 5.79
N ASN A 123 -0.09 -3.27 5.49
CA ASN A 123 -0.25 -3.80 4.15
C ASN A 123 -1.69 -4.22 3.89
N VAL A 124 -2.14 -4.03 2.66
CA VAL A 124 -3.42 -4.52 2.16
C VAL A 124 -3.15 -5.21 0.83
N ARG A 125 -3.53 -6.48 0.75
CA ARG A 125 -3.41 -7.29 -0.47
C ARG A 125 -4.78 -7.72 -0.92
N VAL A 126 -5.05 -7.51 -2.21
CA VAL A 126 -6.35 -7.82 -2.81
C VAL A 126 -6.14 -8.90 -3.84
N TYR A 127 -6.63 -10.10 -3.53
CA TYR A 127 -6.57 -11.27 -4.39
C TYR A 127 -7.87 -11.40 -5.17
N LYS A 128 -7.81 -11.16 -6.49
CA LYS A 128 -9.01 -11.07 -7.33
C LYS A 128 -9.22 -12.33 -8.15
N SER A 129 -8.15 -12.99 -8.59
CA SER A 129 -8.24 -14.16 -9.47
C SER A 129 -8.49 -15.46 -8.70
N LEU A 130 -8.97 -16.50 -9.40
CA LEU A 130 -9.15 -17.84 -8.80
C LEU A 130 -7.80 -18.43 -8.40
N ALA A 131 -6.77 -18.28 -9.25
CA ALA A 131 -5.43 -18.79 -8.99
C ALA A 131 -4.80 -18.19 -7.72
N GLU A 132 -4.96 -16.88 -7.51
CA GLU A 132 -4.49 -16.18 -6.32
C GLU A 132 -5.19 -16.62 -5.03
N THR A 133 -6.46 -17.04 -5.15
CA THR A 133 -7.31 -17.37 -4.00
C THR A 133 -7.33 -18.85 -3.65
N ASN A 134 -6.54 -19.67 -4.36
CA ASN A 134 -6.43 -21.12 -4.15
C ASN A 134 -6.15 -21.50 -2.68
N LYS A 135 -5.34 -20.69 -1.96
CA LYS A 135 -5.03 -20.88 -0.53
C LYS A 135 -6.29 -20.97 0.36
N TRP A 136 -7.36 -20.27 0.00
CA TRP A 136 -8.61 -20.21 0.79
C TRP A 136 -9.74 -21.06 0.19
N GLY A 137 -9.49 -21.77 -0.91
CA GLY A 137 -10.43 -22.67 -1.56
C GLY A 137 -11.80 -22.03 -1.83
N GLN A 138 -12.87 -22.72 -1.42
CA GLN A 138 -14.23 -22.25 -1.66
C GLN A 138 -14.57 -20.93 -0.97
N MET A 139 -13.92 -20.61 0.15
CA MET A 139 -14.19 -19.38 0.90
C MET A 139 -13.74 -18.14 0.13
N GLY A 140 -12.63 -18.23 -0.60
CA GLY A 140 -12.04 -17.13 -1.37
C GLY A 140 -12.57 -16.96 -2.79
N ARG A 141 -13.64 -17.68 -3.20
CA ARG A 141 -14.15 -17.66 -4.58
C ARG A 141 -14.63 -16.30 -5.07
N ALA A 142 -15.06 -15.42 -4.17
CA ALA A 142 -15.44 -14.03 -4.49
C ALA A 142 -14.26 -13.04 -4.39
N GLY A 143 -13.03 -13.55 -4.19
CA GLY A 143 -11.85 -12.76 -3.89
C GLY A 143 -11.50 -12.78 -2.41
N VAL A 144 -10.29 -12.31 -2.07
CA VAL A 144 -9.81 -12.20 -0.69
C VAL A 144 -9.13 -10.86 -0.48
N ILE A 145 -9.42 -10.21 0.64
CA ILE A 145 -8.72 -9.01 1.11
C ILE A 145 -7.92 -9.42 2.35
N GLU A 146 -6.59 -9.43 2.22
CA GLU A 146 -5.67 -9.74 3.31
C GLU A 146 -5.06 -8.44 3.85
N ILE A 147 -5.14 -8.25 5.15
CA ILE A 147 -4.65 -7.09 5.88
C ILE A 147 -3.60 -7.56 6.86
N ILE A 148 -2.45 -6.87 6.85
CA ILE A 148 -1.35 -7.10 7.78
C ILE A 148 -1.20 -5.86 8.64
N THR A 149 -1.25 -6.04 9.95
CA THR A 149 -1.06 -4.98 10.93
C THR A 149 0.36 -4.96 11.48
N ILE A 150 0.66 -3.95 12.32
CA ILE A 150 1.95 -3.84 13.00
C ILE A 150 2.24 -4.98 13.99
N ASN A 151 1.22 -5.66 14.50
CA ASN A 151 1.35 -6.67 15.56
C ASN A 151 1.54 -8.11 15.04
N ASN A 152 1.74 -8.29 13.73
CA ASN A 152 1.90 -9.59 13.08
C ASN A 152 3.36 -10.01 12.93
#